data_AF-A0A7C4D8M3-F1
#
_entry.id   AF-A0A7C4D8M3-F1
#
_cell.length_a   1.000
_cell.length_b   1.000
_cell.length_c   1.000
_cell.angle_alpha   90.00
_cell.angle_beta   90.00
_cell.angle_gamma   90.00
#
_symmetry.space_group_name_H-M   'P 1'
#
loop_
_entity.id
_entity.type
_entity.pdbx_description
1 polymer ?
#
loop_
_entity_poly.entity_id
_entity_poly.type
_entity_poly.pdbx_seq_one_letter_code
_entity_poly.pdbx_strand_id
1 'polypeptide(L)' 'MDFYEVVRGRRSIRAYKPDPVEDEKLLRVLEAARLAPSAANRQPWHFIVVRDPE' A
#
# COMPACT_ATOMS: atom_id res chain seq x y z
N MET A 1 -17.80 6.18 3.42
CA MET A 1 -16.68 7.09 3.70
C MET A 1 -16.20 7.65 2.39
N ASP A 2 -16.11 8.96 2.27
CA ASP A 2 -15.55 9.59 1.08
C ASP A 2 -14.01 9.66 1.14
N PHE A 3 -13.39 10.03 0.02
CA PHE A 3 -11.93 10.10 -0.08
C PHE A 3 -11.32 11.08 0.93
N TYR A 4 -11.92 12.25 1.13
CA TYR A 4 -11.37 13.29 1.99
C TYR A 4 -11.53 12.96 3.48
N GLU A 5 -12.59 12.24 3.85
CA GLU A 5 -12.71 11.65 5.18
C GLU A 5 -11.54 10.70 5.47
N VAL A 6 -11.22 9.79 4.54
CA VAL A 6 -10.11 8.82 4.70
C VAL A 6 -8.78 9.54 4.90
N VAL A 7 -8.51 10.55 4.07
CA VAL A 7 -7.28 11.34 4.13
C VAL A 7 -7.14 12.06 5.47
N ARG A 8 -8.21 12.68 5.98
CA ARG A 8 -8.20 13.37 7.29
C ARG A 8 -8.06 12.40 8.46
N GLY A 9 -8.63 11.20 8.36
CA GLY A 9 -8.56 10.18 9.41
C GLY A 9 -7.25 9.40 9.47
N ARG A 10 -6.34 9.57 8.50
CA ARG A 10 -5.09 8.81 8.42
C ARG A 10 -4.17 9.10 9.61
N ARG A 11 -3.78 8.03 10.32
CA ARG A 11 -2.83 8.04 11.44
C ARG A 11 -1.81 6.92 11.27
N SER A 12 -0.62 7.09 11.87
CA SER A 12 0.38 6.02 11.90
C SER A 12 -0.01 4.98 12.95
N ILE A 13 -0.20 3.74 12.52
CA ILE A 13 -0.48 2.59 13.39
C ILE A 13 0.85 1.92 13.76
N ARG A 14 0.97 1.41 14.99
CA ARG A 14 2.19 0.73 15.49
C ARG A 14 1.88 -0.55 16.28
N ALA A 15 0.62 -0.96 16.32
CA ALA A 15 0.17 -2.21 16.92
C ALA A 15 -0.73 -2.91 15.91
N TYR A 16 -0.37 -4.13 15.53
CA TYR A 16 -1.00 -4.89 14.47
C TYR A 16 -1.43 -6.25 14.98
N LYS A 17 -2.45 -6.82 14.34
CA LYS A 17 -2.82 -8.22 14.57
C LYS A 17 -1.79 -9.14 13.91
N PRO A 18 -1.63 -10.39 14.39
CA PRO A 18 -0.75 -11.38 13.76
C PRO A 18 -1.31 -11.91 12.43
N ASP A 19 -2.56 -11.58 12.08
CA ASP A 19 -3.20 -12.03 10.85
C ASP A 19 -2.43 -11.53 9.61
N PRO A 20 -2.09 -12.40 8.64
CA PRO A 20 -1.47 -11.97 7.40
C PRO A 20 -2.46 -11.14 6.57
N VAL A 21 -1.92 -10.23 5.75
CA VAL A 21 -2.71 -9.48 4.78
C VAL A 21 -3.06 -10.39 3.59
N GLU A 22 -4.34 -10.41 3.23
CA GLU A 22 -4.84 -11.17 2.08
C GLU A 22 -4.28 -10.61 0.76
N ASP A 23 -3.95 -11.51 -0.17
CA ASP A 23 -3.26 -11.17 -1.41
C ASP A 23 -4.02 -10.15 -2.26
N GLU A 24 -5.34 -10.28 -2.35
CA GLU A 24 -6.18 -9.35 -3.09
C GLU A 24 -6.05 -7.91 -2.57
N LYS A 25 -6.01 -7.72 -1.24
CA LYS A 25 -5.85 -6.40 -0.64
C LYS A 25 -4.46 -5.84 -0.91
N LEU A 26 -3.43 -6.68 -0.82
CA LEU A 26 -2.06 -6.27 -1.11
C LEU A 26 -1.91 -5.84 -2.58
N LEU A 27 -2.40 -6.65 -3.51
CA LEU A 27 -2.37 -6.36 -4.95
C LEU A 27 -3.10 -5.07 -5.28
N ARG A 28 -4.25 -4.81 -4.65
CA ARG A 28 -5.00 -3.57 -4.83
C ARG A 28 -4.20 -2.32 -4.44
N VAL A 29 -3.43 -2.39 -3.36
CA VAL A 29 -2.59 -1.27 -2.91
C VAL A 29 -1.37 -1.08 -3.82
N LEU A 30 -0.73 -2.19 -4.22
CA LEU A 30 0.40 -2.15 -5.15
C LEU A 30 0.00 -1.61 -6.53
N GLU A 31 -1.18 -1.97 -7.02
CA GLU A 31 -1.72 -1.44 -8.28
C GLU A 31 -1.96 0.08 -8.20
N ALA A 32 -2.52 0.56 -7.09
CA ALA A 32 -2.68 1.99 -6.86
C ALA A 32 -1.31 2.72 -6.86
N ALA A 33 -0.27 2.12 -6.27
CA ALA A 33 1.08 2.66 -6.28
C ALA A 33 1.69 2.66 -7.70
N ARG A 34 1.46 1.60 -8.49
CA ARG A 34 1.92 1.48 -9.88
C ARG A 34 1.30 2.54 -10.79
N LEU A 35 0.03 2.88 -10.56
CA LEU A 35 -0.71 3.90 -11.32
C LEU A 35 -0.31 5.34 -10.96
N ALA A 36 0.50 5.54 -9.91
CA ALA A 36 0.97 6.87 -9.54
C ALA A 36 1.82 7.49 -10.68
N PRO A 37 1.69 8.80 -10.94
CA PRO A 37 2.45 9.46 -11.99
C PRO A 37 3.95 9.36 -11.72
N SER A 38 4.75 9.20 -12.77
CA SER A 38 6.20 9.20 -12.69
C SER A 38 6.81 10.11 -13.75
N ALA A 39 7.92 10.76 -13.43
CA ALA A 39 8.62 11.67 -14.34
C ALA A 39 8.97 10.93 -15.64
N ALA A 40 8.51 11.46 -16.78
CA ALA A 40 8.67 10.86 -18.11
C ALA A 40 8.22 9.38 -18.20
N ASN A 41 7.21 8.99 -17.42
CA ASN A 41 6.72 7.60 -17.34
C ASN A 41 7.80 6.55 -17.02
N ARG A 42 8.89 6.94 -16.35
CA ARG A 42 10.00 6.03 -16.05
C ARG A 42 9.63 4.88 -15.11
N GLN A 43 8.54 5.01 -14.36
CA GLN A 43 8.07 4.01 -13.40
C GLN A 43 9.21 3.43 -12.53
N PRO A 44 10.01 4.28 -11.85
CA PRO A 44 11.24 3.85 -11.17
C PRO A 44 10.98 3.10 -9.86
N TRP A 45 9.77 2.55 -9.68
CA TRP A 45 9.31 1.94 -8.44
C TRP A 45 9.62 0.45 -8.46
N HIS A 46 10.24 -0.04 -7.39
CA HIS A 46 10.38 -1.47 -7.13
C HIS A 46 9.73 -1.77 -5.78
N PHE A 47 8.81 -2.73 -5.75
CA PHE A 47 8.13 -3.16 -4.55
C PHE A 47 8.56 -4.59 -4.22
N ILE A 48 9.00 -4.81 -2.98
CA ILE A 48 9.37 -6.13 -2.46
C ILE A 48 8.38 -6.46 -1.34
N VAL A 49 7.69 -7.58 -1.47
CA VAL A 49 6.78 -8.09 -0.46
C VAL A 49 7.53 -9.11 0.37
N VAL A 50 7.88 -8.76 1.60
CA VAL A 50 8.51 -9.67 2.56
C VAL A 50 7.42 -10.31 3.41
N ARG A 51 7.35 -11.64 3.40
CA ARG A 51 6.45 -12.44 4.24
C ARG A 51 7.17 -13.43 5.13
N ASP A 52 8.45 -13.66 4.85
CA ASP A 52 9.30 -14.49 5.70
C ASP A 52 9.50 -13.76 7.05
N PRO A 53 9.20 -14.41 8.18
CA PRO A 53 9.44 -13.81 9.50
C PRO A 53 10.93 -13.75 9.89
N GLU A 54 11.82 -14.47 9.19
CA GLU A 54 13.26 -14.56 9.49
C GLU A 54 14.13 -13.63 8.63
#